data_AF-A0A971SRH4-F1
#
_entry.id   AF-A0A971SRH4-F1
#
_cell.length_a   1.000
_cell.length_b   1.000
_cell.length_c   1.000
_cell.angle_alpha   90.00
_cell.angle_beta   90.00
_cell.angle_gamma   90.00
#
_symmetry.space_group_name_H-M   'P 1'
#
loop_
_entity.id
_entity.type
_entity.pdbx_description
1 polymer ?
#
loop_
_entity_poly.entity_id
_entity_poly.type
_entity_poly.pdbx_seq_one_letter_code
_entity_poly.pdbx_strand_id
1 'polypeptide(L)'
;MSQDYNKTVNLPKTDFAMRAALPKREPDMLKGWYDIDLYHRMIARNGGKPRFILHDGPPFSNGKIHMGTTMNKCLKDFIIRYKNMTGFQAPYVPGWDNHGMPIESAIIKQNKLDRKKMSIPEFRDACHEFAQNFVDIQRDQFIRLGVLGEWDEPYLTMNPSFEAEEVKVFGKMFEKGYIYRGKKPVYWCCHDETALAEAEIEYSDIACKSIYVKFKVTDDCGKLARYTDLSNTYFVIWTTTTWTIPGNLAICLNPELTYVLAKAPNGETYILAKELAENVARAAGLESFSCLAEFKGSELEFMKAKHPLYDRESIVILGDHVTLEAGTGCVHTAPGHGMEDYQVCQKYDHSGKTEIGILVPVDDRGVMTSESGKYEGMFYSKANDAIFADLQECGALLASEDIVHPYPHCWRCKKPIIYRATDQWFCSVDAFKEQAIDACSEVKWLPEWGHDRMISMVRERADWCISRQRQWGLPIPVFYCKDCGEPICTPEIIEKISNIFGEKGSNAWFALDVSELLPDSTVCHKCGSKNITKGTDTLDGWFDSGSTHFCSLEHDDPENWPADLYL
;
A
#
# COMPACT_ATOMS: atom_id res chain seq x y z
N MET A 1 22.80 -67.90 53.56
CA MET A 1 22.73 -66.75 52.65
C MET A 1 21.58 -65.87 53.11
N SER A 2 21.84 -64.60 53.41
CA SER A 2 20.79 -63.64 53.76
C SER A 2 19.82 -63.49 52.58
N GLN A 3 18.52 -63.48 52.87
CA GLN A 3 17.48 -63.34 51.86
C GLN A 3 17.50 -61.92 51.27
N ASP A 4 17.60 -61.80 49.94
CA ASP A 4 17.56 -60.53 49.23
C ASP A 4 16.10 -60.06 49.08
N TYR A 5 15.66 -59.25 50.04
CA TYR A 5 14.30 -58.70 50.07
C TYR A 5 13.98 -57.77 48.90
N ASN A 6 14.96 -57.32 48.09
CA ASN A 6 14.66 -56.56 46.87
C ASN A 6 13.84 -57.39 45.86
N LYS A 7 13.99 -58.72 45.88
CA LYS A 7 13.23 -59.63 45.00
C LYS A 7 11.80 -59.89 45.49
N THR A 8 11.44 -59.49 46.70
CA THR A 8 10.09 -59.64 47.26
C THR A 8 9.22 -58.39 47.08
N VAL A 9 9.76 -57.32 46.48
CA VAL A 9 9.07 -56.05 46.28
C VAL A 9 8.75 -55.84 44.79
N ASN A 10 7.50 -55.45 44.49
CA ASN A 10 7.07 -55.13 43.12
C ASN A 10 7.50 -53.70 42.74
N LEU A 11 8.75 -53.55 42.32
CA LEU A 11 9.26 -52.27 41.82
C LEU A 11 8.61 -51.89 40.48
N PRO A 12 8.31 -50.59 40.24
CA PRO A 12 7.90 -50.13 38.93
C PRO A 12 8.94 -50.48 37.87
N LYS A 13 8.51 -51.15 36.80
CA LYS A 13 9.35 -51.48 35.64
C LYS A 13 8.76 -50.80 34.41
N THR A 14 9.60 -50.02 33.71
CA THR A 14 9.21 -49.36 32.47
C THR A 14 10.41 -49.20 31.56
N ASP A 15 10.18 -49.35 30.27
CA ASP A 15 11.16 -49.03 29.22
C ASP A 15 11.17 -47.51 28.91
N PHE A 16 10.29 -46.74 29.56
CA PHE A 16 10.24 -45.28 29.43
C PHE A 16 11.49 -44.65 30.05
N ALA A 17 12.36 -44.12 29.18
CA ALA A 17 13.58 -43.46 29.60
C ALA A 17 13.29 -42.24 30.50
N MET A 18 14.02 -42.16 31.62
CA MET A 18 13.92 -41.02 32.56
C MET A 18 14.36 -39.69 31.94
N ARG A 19 15.28 -39.72 30.96
CA ARG A 19 15.71 -38.52 30.21
C ARG A 19 14.93 -38.44 28.90
N ALA A 20 14.33 -37.28 28.65
CA ALA A 20 13.50 -37.08 27.48
C ALA A 20 14.30 -37.17 26.16
N ALA A 21 15.49 -36.57 26.07
CA ALA A 21 16.32 -36.55 24.85
C ALA A 21 15.55 -36.15 23.57
N LEU A 22 14.64 -35.17 23.72
CA LEU A 22 13.67 -34.75 22.70
C LEU A 22 14.28 -34.44 21.32
N PRO A 23 15.42 -33.71 21.21
CA PRO A 23 15.99 -33.41 19.90
C PRO A 23 16.34 -34.64 19.05
N LYS A 24 16.55 -35.80 19.69
CA LYS A 24 16.82 -37.08 19.00
C LYS A 24 15.56 -37.92 18.82
N ARG A 25 14.64 -37.93 19.80
CA ARG A 25 13.43 -38.77 19.77
C ARG A 25 12.31 -38.21 18.92
N GLU A 26 12.16 -36.89 18.88
CA GLU A 26 11.08 -36.25 18.11
C GLU A 26 11.19 -36.53 16.61
N PRO A 27 12.37 -36.43 15.95
CA PRO A 27 12.47 -36.78 14.53
C PRO A 27 12.02 -38.21 14.21
N ASP A 28 12.42 -39.19 15.02
CA ASP A 28 12.00 -40.59 14.84
C ASP A 28 10.49 -40.76 15.07
N MET A 29 9.92 -40.06 16.07
CA MET A 29 8.49 -40.06 16.33
C MET A 29 7.69 -39.45 15.17
N LEU A 30 8.12 -38.28 14.67
CA LEU A 30 7.48 -37.59 13.56
C LEU A 30 7.56 -38.42 12.29
N LYS A 31 8.73 -38.99 11.98
CA LYS A 31 8.89 -39.93 10.86
C LYS A 31 7.88 -41.07 10.96
N GLY A 32 7.73 -41.66 12.14
CA GLY A 32 6.72 -42.70 12.38
C GLY A 32 5.28 -42.22 12.14
N TRP A 33 4.96 -40.94 12.33
CA TRP A 33 3.65 -40.37 11.99
C TRP A 33 3.45 -40.22 10.48
N TYR A 34 4.48 -39.81 9.74
CA TYR A 34 4.44 -39.73 8.27
C TYR A 34 4.34 -41.11 7.63
N ASP A 35 5.16 -42.06 8.08
CA ASP A 35 5.22 -43.43 7.51
C ASP A 35 3.86 -44.16 7.62
N ILE A 36 3.04 -43.83 8.64
CA ILE A 36 1.71 -44.42 8.82
C ILE A 36 0.58 -43.57 8.24
N ASP A 37 0.92 -42.46 7.60
CA ASP A 37 -0.03 -41.48 7.07
C ASP A 37 -1.05 -41.00 8.12
N LEU A 38 -0.53 -40.52 9.26
CA LEU A 38 -1.34 -40.20 10.43
C LEU A 38 -2.39 -39.12 10.14
N TYR A 39 -2.05 -38.10 9.35
CA TYR A 39 -2.95 -36.98 9.05
C TYR A 39 -4.21 -37.48 8.32
N HIS A 40 -4.07 -38.13 7.18
CA HIS A 40 -5.22 -38.62 6.41
C HIS A 40 -6.03 -39.65 7.19
N ARG A 41 -5.38 -40.52 7.98
CA ARG A 41 -6.08 -41.46 8.87
C ARG A 41 -6.88 -40.78 9.96
N MET A 42 -6.38 -39.68 10.52
CA MET A 42 -7.10 -38.86 11.51
C MET A 42 -8.35 -38.25 10.87
N ILE A 43 -8.21 -37.66 9.67
CA ILE A 43 -9.33 -37.06 8.94
C ILE A 43 -10.36 -38.11 8.55
N ALA A 44 -9.93 -39.24 7.97
CA ALA A 44 -10.81 -40.35 7.57
C ALA A 44 -11.58 -40.93 8.77
N ARG A 45 -10.94 -41.06 9.94
CA ARG A 45 -11.61 -41.50 11.18
C ARG A 45 -12.74 -40.56 11.60
N ASN A 46 -12.63 -39.28 11.28
CA ASN A 46 -13.61 -38.26 11.59
C ASN A 46 -14.61 -38.03 10.46
N GLY A 47 -14.58 -38.81 9.37
CA GLY A 47 -15.54 -38.70 8.27
C GLY A 47 -16.99 -38.77 8.73
N GLY A 48 -17.82 -37.84 8.23
CA GLY A 48 -19.24 -37.73 8.54
C GLY A 48 -19.56 -36.99 9.85
N LYS A 49 -18.55 -36.48 10.56
CA LYS A 49 -18.74 -35.59 11.72
C LYS A 49 -18.89 -34.13 11.27
N PRO A 50 -19.41 -33.24 12.14
CA PRO A 50 -19.41 -31.81 11.88
C PRO A 50 -18.00 -31.30 11.53
N ARG A 51 -17.89 -30.48 10.49
CA ARG A 51 -16.63 -29.92 10.05
C ARG A 51 -16.25 -28.70 10.90
N PHE A 52 -14.95 -28.45 11.02
CA PHE A 52 -14.41 -27.22 11.59
C PHE A 52 -13.25 -26.76 10.73
N ILE A 53 -13.39 -25.62 10.07
CA ILE A 53 -12.43 -25.09 9.11
C ILE A 53 -11.64 -23.95 9.73
N LEU A 54 -10.34 -24.18 9.90
CA LEU A 54 -9.37 -23.12 10.16
C LEU A 54 -8.69 -22.79 8.85
N HIS A 55 -8.92 -21.60 8.30
CA HIS A 55 -8.23 -21.14 7.11
C HIS A 55 -6.84 -20.62 7.48
N ASP A 56 -5.80 -21.20 6.90
CA ASP A 56 -4.44 -20.80 7.17
C ASP A 56 -4.15 -19.46 6.48
N GLY A 57 -3.72 -18.43 7.22
CA GLY A 57 -3.12 -17.26 6.61
C GLY A 57 -1.75 -17.61 5.99
N PRO A 58 -1.53 -17.37 4.68
CA PRO A 58 -0.35 -17.88 3.99
C PRO A 58 0.92 -17.10 4.39
N PRO A 59 1.97 -17.73 4.96
CA PRO A 59 3.27 -17.10 5.13
C PRO A 59 3.95 -16.78 3.79
N PHE A 60 4.72 -15.70 3.75
CA PHE A 60 5.59 -15.37 2.61
C PHE A 60 6.71 -16.41 2.42
N SER A 61 6.89 -16.88 1.18
CA SER A 61 7.92 -17.85 0.81
C SER A 61 9.26 -17.18 0.43
N ASN A 62 9.85 -16.39 1.34
CA ASN A 62 11.09 -15.63 1.06
C ASN A 62 12.22 -15.81 2.09
N GLY A 63 12.01 -16.65 3.11
CA GLY A 63 12.95 -16.79 4.23
C GLY A 63 12.66 -18.01 5.10
N LYS A 64 13.50 -18.25 6.12
CA LYS A 64 13.26 -19.28 7.13
C LYS A 64 12.22 -18.82 8.14
N ILE A 65 11.53 -19.76 8.79
CA ILE A 65 10.57 -19.41 9.85
C ILE A 65 11.26 -18.70 11.03
N HIS A 66 10.52 -17.82 11.70
CA HIS A 66 10.94 -17.15 12.92
C HIS A 66 9.97 -17.45 14.06
N MET A 67 10.25 -16.95 15.27
CA MET A 67 9.46 -17.30 16.46
C MET A 67 7.98 -16.90 16.35
N GLY A 68 7.67 -15.78 15.68
CA GLY A 68 6.29 -15.41 15.35
C GLY A 68 5.56 -16.47 14.51
N THR A 69 6.18 -16.99 13.45
CA THR A 69 5.62 -18.07 12.63
C THR A 69 5.44 -19.35 13.44
N THR A 70 6.42 -19.70 14.28
CA THR A 70 6.35 -20.84 15.20
C THR A 70 5.14 -20.72 16.12
N MET A 71 4.97 -19.57 16.76
CA MET A 71 3.84 -19.32 17.66
C MET A 71 2.49 -19.48 16.94
N ASN A 72 2.32 -18.85 15.77
CA ASN A 72 1.08 -18.93 14.98
C ASN A 72 0.74 -20.39 14.61
N LYS A 73 1.71 -21.13 14.04
CA LYS A 73 1.47 -22.53 13.61
C LYS A 73 1.23 -23.49 14.77
N CYS A 74 1.92 -23.33 15.91
CA CYS A 74 1.64 -24.13 17.10
C CYS A 74 0.23 -23.90 17.64
N LEU A 75 -0.26 -22.65 17.65
CA LEU A 75 -1.62 -22.35 18.09
C LEU A 75 -2.68 -22.97 17.16
N LYS A 76 -2.47 -22.88 15.84
CA LYS A 76 -3.33 -23.53 14.84
C LYS A 76 -3.38 -25.05 15.06
N ASP A 77 -2.22 -25.68 15.23
CA ASP A 77 -2.11 -27.12 15.47
C ASP A 77 -2.82 -27.55 16.76
N PHE A 78 -2.73 -26.79 17.85
CA PHE A 78 -3.47 -27.07 19.08
C PHE A 78 -4.98 -27.09 18.85
N ILE A 79 -5.51 -26.11 18.11
CA ILE A 79 -6.93 -26.00 17.82
C ILE A 79 -7.38 -27.18 16.94
N ILE A 80 -6.67 -27.44 15.85
CA ILE A 80 -6.99 -28.52 14.90
C ILE A 80 -6.97 -29.89 15.58
N ARG A 81 -5.94 -30.17 16.39
CA ARG A 81 -5.85 -31.42 17.15
C ARG A 81 -7.00 -31.55 18.14
N TYR A 82 -7.25 -30.50 18.92
CA TYR A 82 -8.34 -30.49 19.90
C TYR A 82 -9.70 -30.76 19.22
N LYS A 83 -9.98 -30.11 18.08
CA LYS A 83 -11.23 -30.30 17.33
C LYS A 83 -11.37 -31.71 16.79
N ASN A 84 -10.30 -32.26 16.20
CA ASN A 84 -10.30 -33.66 15.74
C ASN A 84 -10.46 -34.67 16.89
N MET A 85 -9.99 -34.35 18.09
CA MET A 85 -10.15 -35.19 19.29
C MET A 85 -11.54 -35.07 19.94
N THR A 86 -12.24 -33.95 19.73
CA THR A 86 -13.51 -33.62 20.42
C THR A 86 -14.76 -33.81 19.56
N GLY A 87 -14.62 -34.48 18.42
CA GLY A 87 -15.77 -34.91 17.62
C GLY A 87 -16.05 -34.07 16.37
N PHE A 88 -15.08 -33.29 15.91
CA PHE A 88 -15.14 -32.59 14.63
C PHE A 88 -14.23 -33.26 13.60
N GLN A 89 -14.53 -33.07 12.32
CA GLN A 89 -13.59 -33.27 11.23
C GLN A 89 -12.95 -31.92 10.91
N ALA A 90 -11.69 -31.72 11.34
CA ALA A 90 -11.00 -30.45 11.13
C ALA A 90 -9.78 -30.65 10.22
N PRO A 91 -9.95 -30.62 8.88
CA PRO A 91 -8.83 -30.62 7.95
C PRO A 91 -8.04 -29.31 8.10
N TYR A 92 -6.75 -29.39 7.79
CA TYR A 92 -5.87 -28.22 7.83
C TYR A 92 -4.99 -28.22 6.59
N VAL A 93 -5.31 -27.32 5.67
CA VAL A 93 -4.57 -27.10 4.43
C VAL A 93 -3.67 -25.86 4.63
N PRO A 94 -2.35 -26.03 4.71
CA PRO A 94 -1.42 -24.92 4.75
C PRO A 94 -1.33 -24.24 3.38
N GLY A 95 -0.95 -22.97 3.36
CA GLY A 95 -0.62 -22.32 2.11
C GLY A 95 0.48 -21.29 2.19
N TRP A 96 0.85 -20.72 1.04
CA TRP A 96 1.95 -19.77 0.92
C TRP A 96 1.63 -18.61 0.00
N ASP A 97 2.16 -17.45 0.40
CA ASP A 97 2.15 -16.23 -0.40
C ASP A 97 3.49 -16.16 -1.14
N ASN A 98 3.41 -16.36 -2.46
CA ASN A 98 4.51 -16.63 -3.35
C ASN A 98 4.80 -15.47 -4.29
N HIS A 99 3.98 -14.43 -4.28
CA HIS A 99 4.12 -13.30 -5.19
C HIS A 99 4.70 -12.06 -4.50
N GLY A 100 4.96 -11.06 -5.34
CA GLY A 100 5.34 -9.74 -4.88
C GLY A 100 6.84 -9.51 -4.75
N MET A 101 7.17 -8.24 -4.54
CA MET A 101 8.55 -7.76 -4.63
C MET A 101 9.53 -8.26 -3.52
N PRO A 102 9.15 -8.86 -2.36
CA PRO A 102 10.17 -9.42 -1.47
C PRO A 102 11.00 -10.52 -2.15
N ILE A 103 10.35 -11.32 -3.00
CA ILE A 103 10.99 -12.37 -3.79
C ILE A 103 11.84 -11.76 -4.91
N GLU A 104 11.30 -10.81 -5.69
CA GLU A 104 12.08 -10.09 -6.71
C GLU A 104 13.37 -9.51 -6.14
N SER A 105 13.27 -8.86 -4.97
CA SER A 105 14.40 -8.20 -4.30
C SER A 105 15.43 -9.19 -3.78
N ALA A 106 14.98 -10.32 -3.22
CA ALA A 106 15.87 -11.37 -2.74
C ALA A 106 16.69 -11.98 -3.88
N ILE A 107 16.04 -12.24 -5.01
CA ILE A 107 16.65 -12.81 -6.21
C ILE A 107 17.66 -11.84 -6.83
N ILE A 108 17.31 -10.57 -6.98
CA ILE A 108 18.24 -9.54 -7.49
C ILE A 108 19.48 -9.45 -6.60
N LYS A 109 19.31 -9.50 -5.27
CA LYS A 109 20.43 -9.42 -4.31
C LYS A 109 21.29 -10.69 -4.29
N GLN A 110 20.68 -11.87 -4.24
CA GLN A 110 21.39 -13.14 -4.09
C GLN A 110 22.06 -13.60 -5.39
N ASN A 111 21.34 -13.50 -6.51
CA ASN A 111 21.79 -14.05 -7.79
C ASN A 111 22.48 -13.00 -8.68
N LYS A 112 22.56 -11.74 -8.24
CA LYS A 112 23.08 -10.60 -9.03
C LYS A 112 22.49 -10.55 -10.45
N LEU A 113 21.23 -10.95 -10.58
CA LEU A 113 20.58 -11.03 -11.88
C LEU A 113 20.39 -9.64 -12.46
N ASP A 114 20.83 -9.47 -13.70
CA ASP A 114 20.66 -8.24 -14.45
C ASP A 114 19.29 -8.26 -15.13
N ARG A 115 18.30 -7.60 -14.51
CA ARG A 115 16.94 -7.48 -15.05
C ARG A 115 16.91 -6.98 -16.50
N LYS A 116 17.93 -6.25 -16.95
CA LYS A 116 18.01 -5.71 -18.33
C LYS A 116 18.43 -6.74 -19.37
N LYS A 117 18.95 -7.90 -18.96
CA LYS A 117 19.44 -8.96 -19.86
C LYS A 117 18.51 -10.17 -19.95
N MET A 118 17.48 -10.23 -19.11
CA MET A 118 16.52 -11.33 -19.08
C MET A 118 15.17 -10.88 -19.64
N SER A 119 14.47 -11.80 -20.29
CA SER A 119 13.06 -11.60 -20.61
C SER A 119 12.20 -11.65 -19.34
N ILE A 120 11.00 -11.07 -19.39
CA ILE A 120 10.06 -11.10 -18.25
C ILE A 120 9.71 -12.54 -17.85
N PRO A 121 9.39 -13.47 -18.77
CA PRO A 121 9.13 -14.86 -18.42
C PRO A 121 10.30 -15.54 -17.70
N GLU A 122 11.54 -15.40 -18.19
CA GLU A 122 12.71 -16.00 -17.54
C GLU A 122 12.94 -15.46 -16.12
N PHE A 123 12.67 -14.17 -15.90
CA PHE A 123 12.76 -13.57 -14.57
C PHE A 123 11.67 -14.13 -13.63
N ARG A 124 10.45 -14.34 -14.14
CA ARG A 124 9.34 -14.91 -13.37
C ARG A 124 9.58 -16.38 -13.04
N ASP A 125 10.15 -17.16 -13.96
CA ASP A 125 10.54 -18.55 -13.70
C ASP A 125 11.57 -18.64 -12.56
N ALA A 126 12.58 -17.77 -12.57
CA ALA A 126 13.54 -17.68 -11.46
C ALA A 126 12.87 -17.29 -10.13
N CYS A 127 11.82 -16.46 -10.17
CA CYS A 127 11.02 -16.12 -8.99
C CYS A 127 10.22 -17.31 -8.47
N HIS A 128 9.60 -18.07 -9.37
CA HIS A 128 8.88 -19.30 -9.03
C HIS A 128 9.80 -20.33 -8.36
N GLU A 129 10.96 -20.63 -8.95
CA GLU A 129 11.93 -21.58 -8.38
C GLU A 129 12.41 -21.18 -7.00
N PHE A 130 12.70 -19.89 -6.82
CA PHE A 130 13.10 -19.35 -5.52
C PHE A 130 11.99 -19.52 -4.47
N ALA A 131 10.76 -19.14 -4.82
CA ALA A 131 9.60 -19.26 -3.94
C ALA A 131 9.38 -20.72 -3.54
N GLN A 132 9.40 -21.65 -4.51
CA GLN A 132 9.23 -23.08 -4.27
C GLN A 132 10.30 -23.64 -3.31
N ASN A 133 11.56 -23.28 -3.49
CA ASN A 133 12.62 -23.72 -2.58
C ASN A 133 12.38 -23.26 -1.13
N PHE A 134 11.82 -22.05 -0.93
CA PHE A 134 11.46 -21.59 0.43
C PHE A 134 10.18 -22.23 0.95
N VAL A 135 9.21 -22.57 0.10
CA VAL A 135 8.06 -23.40 0.48
C VAL A 135 8.55 -24.73 1.06
N ASP A 136 9.48 -25.41 0.39
CA ASP A 136 10.03 -26.69 0.84
C ASP A 136 10.75 -26.58 2.19
N ILE A 137 11.63 -25.56 2.33
CA ILE A 137 12.34 -25.29 3.58
C ILE A 137 11.36 -25.01 4.73
N GLN A 138 10.36 -24.16 4.51
CA GLN A 138 9.40 -23.79 5.55
C GLN A 138 8.50 -24.96 5.91
N ARG A 139 8.05 -25.75 4.92
CA ARG A 139 7.31 -27.00 5.11
C ARG A 139 8.08 -27.93 6.03
N ASP A 140 9.33 -28.26 5.72
CA ASP A 140 10.17 -29.11 6.57
C ASP A 140 10.30 -28.57 8.00
N GLN A 141 10.39 -27.24 8.15
CA GLN A 141 10.44 -26.59 9.46
C GLN A 141 9.12 -26.71 10.24
N PHE A 142 7.96 -26.56 9.59
CA PHE A 142 6.66 -26.75 10.22
C PHE A 142 6.40 -28.21 10.58
N ILE A 143 6.78 -29.12 9.70
CA ILE A 143 6.78 -30.56 9.97
C ILE A 143 7.64 -30.86 11.19
N ARG A 144 8.84 -30.26 11.29
CA ARG A 144 9.73 -30.42 12.45
C ARG A 144 9.13 -29.88 13.76
N LEU A 145 8.26 -28.87 13.71
CA LEU A 145 7.49 -28.41 14.87
C LEU A 145 6.41 -29.41 15.31
N GLY A 146 6.14 -30.43 14.49
CA GLY A 146 5.14 -31.45 14.76
C GLY A 146 3.73 -31.06 14.33
N VAL A 147 3.58 -30.04 13.48
CA VAL A 147 2.29 -29.61 12.96
C VAL A 147 1.75 -30.68 11.99
N LEU A 148 0.50 -31.11 12.20
CA LEU A 148 -0.20 -32.01 11.28
C LEU A 148 -1.08 -31.22 10.31
N GLY A 149 -0.95 -31.49 9.02
CA GLY A 149 -1.69 -30.84 7.95
C GLY A 149 -1.49 -31.53 6.61
N GLU A 150 -2.16 -31.02 5.60
CA GLU A 150 -2.01 -31.43 4.20
C GLU A 150 -0.73 -30.81 3.61
N TRP A 151 0.41 -31.48 3.82
CA TRP A 151 1.71 -30.97 3.36
C TRP A 151 2.07 -31.35 1.93
N ASP A 152 1.34 -32.33 1.37
CA ASP A 152 1.57 -32.86 0.03
C ASP A 152 0.83 -32.01 -1.02
N GLU A 153 -0.38 -31.53 -0.70
CA GLU A 153 -1.21 -30.67 -1.56
C GLU A 153 -1.55 -29.33 -0.88
N PRO A 154 -0.56 -28.45 -0.63
CA PRO A 154 -0.82 -27.11 -0.09
C PRO A 154 -1.36 -26.17 -1.17
N TYR A 155 -2.07 -25.11 -0.74
CA TYR A 155 -2.43 -24.05 -1.68
C TYR A 155 -1.27 -23.05 -1.84
N LEU A 156 -0.94 -22.71 -3.07
CA LEU A 156 0.12 -21.75 -3.40
C LEU A 156 -0.50 -20.66 -4.27
N THR A 157 -0.24 -19.40 -3.95
CA THR A 157 -0.75 -18.25 -4.73
C THR A 157 -0.20 -18.24 -6.17
N MET A 158 0.95 -18.87 -6.40
CA MET A 158 1.53 -19.05 -7.74
C MET A 158 1.01 -20.29 -8.50
N ASN A 159 0.09 -21.08 -7.92
CA ASN A 159 -0.49 -22.22 -8.63
C ASN A 159 -1.41 -21.73 -9.76
N PRO A 160 -1.36 -22.34 -10.96
CA PRO A 160 -2.23 -21.97 -12.09
C PRO A 160 -3.73 -21.92 -11.74
N SER A 161 -4.21 -22.87 -10.92
CA SER A 161 -5.61 -22.90 -10.46
C SER A 161 -5.96 -21.71 -9.57
N PHE A 162 -5.06 -21.31 -8.68
CA PHE A 162 -5.26 -20.15 -7.80
C PHE A 162 -5.32 -18.86 -8.62
N GLU A 163 -4.33 -18.66 -9.51
CA GLU A 163 -4.25 -17.48 -10.38
C GLU A 163 -5.48 -17.35 -11.29
N ALA A 164 -6.02 -18.47 -11.76
CA ALA A 164 -7.23 -18.51 -12.57
C ALA A 164 -8.46 -18.00 -11.80
N GLU A 165 -8.63 -18.42 -10.54
CA GLU A 165 -9.73 -17.95 -9.70
C GLU A 165 -9.56 -16.51 -9.26
N GLU A 166 -8.33 -16.07 -8.98
CA GLU A 166 -8.02 -14.70 -8.60
C GLU A 166 -8.36 -13.70 -9.72
N VAL A 167 -8.11 -14.07 -10.99
CA VAL A 167 -8.58 -13.31 -12.16
C VAL A 167 -10.11 -13.15 -12.16
N LYS A 168 -10.86 -14.20 -11.77
CA LYS A 168 -12.32 -14.12 -11.68
C LYS A 168 -12.77 -13.22 -10.52
N VAL A 169 -12.07 -13.22 -9.39
CA VAL A 169 -12.32 -12.30 -8.27
C VAL A 169 -12.14 -10.86 -8.74
N PHE A 170 -11.03 -10.54 -9.40
CA PHE A 170 -10.80 -9.23 -10.01
C PHE A 170 -11.93 -8.87 -10.97
N GLY A 171 -12.30 -9.78 -11.89
CA GLY A 171 -13.35 -9.55 -12.88
C GLY A 171 -14.72 -9.25 -12.26
N LYS A 172 -15.13 -9.99 -11.22
CA LYS A 172 -16.38 -9.75 -10.49
C LYS A 172 -16.37 -8.39 -9.78
N MET A 173 -15.24 -7.99 -9.19
CA MET A 173 -15.11 -6.69 -8.55
C MET A 173 -15.11 -5.54 -9.58
N PHE A 174 -14.50 -5.76 -10.74
CA PHE A 174 -14.51 -4.83 -11.86
C PHE A 174 -15.93 -4.65 -12.42
N GLU A 175 -16.68 -5.73 -12.65
CA GLU A 175 -18.05 -5.70 -13.13
C GLU A 175 -19.00 -4.96 -12.19
N LYS A 176 -18.81 -5.10 -10.87
CA LYS A 176 -19.57 -4.36 -9.84
C LYS A 176 -19.19 -2.88 -9.74
N GLY A 177 -18.18 -2.41 -10.47
CA GLY A 177 -17.70 -1.03 -10.42
C GLY A 177 -16.85 -0.71 -9.19
N TYR A 178 -16.38 -1.71 -8.45
CA TYR A 178 -15.48 -1.50 -7.31
C TYR A 178 -14.05 -1.20 -7.75
N ILE A 179 -13.64 -1.69 -8.91
CA ILE A 179 -12.31 -1.44 -9.46
C ILE A 179 -12.39 -0.34 -10.50
N TYR A 180 -11.56 0.69 -10.35
CA TYR A 180 -11.47 1.79 -11.29
C TYR A 180 -10.02 2.24 -11.49
N ARG A 181 -9.76 2.91 -12.61
CA ARG A 181 -8.47 3.52 -12.91
C ARG A 181 -8.53 5.00 -12.60
N GLY A 182 -7.53 5.52 -11.89
CA GLY A 182 -7.47 6.94 -11.55
C GLY A 182 -6.04 7.44 -11.45
N LYS A 183 -5.87 8.76 -11.62
CA LYS A 183 -4.61 9.45 -11.34
C LYS A 183 -4.69 10.08 -9.97
N LYS A 184 -4.09 9.42 -8.96
CA LYS A 184 -4.10 9.86 -7.57
C LYS A 184 -2.69 9.81 -6.98
N PRO A 185 -2.33 10.70 -6.04
CA PRO A 185 -1.11 10.57 -5.26
C PRO A 185 -1.10 9.23 -4.53
N VAL A 186 -0.04 8.47 -4.75
CA VAL A 186 0.23 7.23 -4.01
C VAL A 186 1.61 7.33 -3.39
N TYR A 187 1.86 6.54 -2.36
CA TYR A 187 3.22 6.31 -1.89
C TYR A 187 4.04 5.70 -3.02
N TRP A 188 5.14 6.34 -3.38
CA TRP A 188 5.97 5.96 -4.49
C TRP A 188 7.42 5.80 -4.06
N CYS A 189 7.97 4.61 -4.27
CA CYS A 189 9.39 4.36 -4.05
C CYS A 189 10.17 4.67 -5.33
N CYS A 190 10.85 5.81 -5.39
CA CYS A 190 11.70 6.19 -6.53
C CYS A 190 12.88 5.24 -6.77
N HIS A 191 13.30 4.51 -5.74
CA HIS A 191 14.40 3.55 -5.87
C HIS A 191 13.95 2.24 -6.49
N ASP A 192 12.78 1.76 -6.06
CA ASP A 192 12.26 0.48 -6.50
C ASP A 192 11.27 0.65 -7.68
N GLU A 193 10.92 1.88 -8.06
CA GLU A 193 10.06 2.26 -9.19
C GLU A 193 8.66 1.62 -9.11
N THR A 194 8.01 1.72 -7.95
CA THR A 194 6.65 1.17 -7.73
C THR A 194 5.83 2.01 -6.75
N ALA A 195 4.51 1.92 -6.89
CA ALA A 195 3.57 2.27 -5.83
C ALA A 195 3.70 1.31 -4.63
N LEU A 196 3.45 1.83 -3.43
CA LEU A 196 3.42 1.11 -2.16
C LEU A 196 2.05 1.28 -1.49
N ALA A 197 1.58 0.25 -0.79
CA ALA A 197 0.45 0.39 0.14
C ALA A 197 0.90 1.03 1.46
N GLU A 198 -0.04 1.57 2.23
CA GLU A 198 0.23 2.16 3.55
C GLU A 198 0.87 1.15 4.52
N ALA A 199 0.45 -0.12 4.46
CA ALA A 199 1.04 -1.22 5.23
C ALA A 199 2.52 -1.50 4.88
N GLU A 200 3.03 -0.92 3.79
CA GLU A 200 4.40 -1.07 3.31
C GLU A 200 5.28 0.15 3.64
N ILE A 201 4.81 1.04 4.52
CA ILE A 201 5.53 2.25 4.91
C ILE A 201 6.10 2.09 6.33
N GLU A 202 7.36 2.48 6.49
CA GLU A 202 8.00 2.64 7.80
C GLU A 202 8.43 4.09 7.99
N TYR A 203 8.45 4.57 9.23
CA TYR A 203 8.89 5.93 9.53
C TYR A 203 10.32 5.92 10.07
N SER A 204 11.15 6.82 9.56
CA SER A 204 12.49 7.08 10.06
C SER A 204 12.77 8.59 10.01
N ASP A 205 13.58 9.06 10.95
CA ASP A 205 13.94 10.47 11.02
C ASP A 205 14.81 10.88 9.83
N ILE A 206 14.46 12.01 9.21
CA ILE A 206 15.25 12.65 8.16
C ILE A 206 15.51 14.11 8.52
N ALA A 207 16.71 14.60 8.21
CA ALA A 207 17.04 16.01 8.26
C ALA A 207 16.52 16.70 7.00
N CYS A 208 15.74 17.77 7.15
CA CYS A 208 15.25 18.59 6.04
C CYS A 208 15.22 20.08 6.39
N LYS A 209 15.14 20.91 5.36
CA LYS A 209 14.92 22.35 5.52
C LYS A 209 13.42 22.64 5.53
N SER A 210 12.94 23.12 6.67
CA SER A 210 11.64 23.77 6.81
C SER A 210 11.75 25.17 6.22
N ILE A 211 10.90 25.53 5.24
CA ILE A 211 10.96 26.82 4.55
C ILE A 211 9.64 27.57 4.61
N TYR A 212 9.74 28.89 4.70
CA TYR A 212 8.62 29.83 4.68
C TYR A 212 8.71 30.66 3.40
N VAL A 213 7.71 30.56 2.53
CA VAL A 213 7.77 31.11 1.17
C VAL A 213 6.64 32.11 0.94
N LYS A 214 7.00 33.28 0.41
CA LYS A 214 6.08 34.38 0.09
C LYS A 214 5.47 34.18 -1.31
N PHE A 215 4.15 34.15 -1.37
CA PHE A 215 3.35 34.16 -2.59
C PHE A 215 2.65 35.51 -2.70
N LYS A 216 3.03 36.31 -3.70
CA LYS A 216 2.55 37.70 -3.84
C LYS A 216 1.09 37.73 -4.26
N VAL A 217 0.24 38.47 -3.56
CA VAL A 217 -1.19 38.60 -3.92
C VAL A 217 -1.33 39.30 -5.27
N THR A 218 -2.06 38.69 -6.20
CA THR A 218 -2.40 39.25 -7.51
C THR A 218 -3.87 39.68 -7.59
N ASP A 219 -4.75 38.98 -6.89
CA ASP A 219 -6.18 39.29 -6.77
C ASP A 219 -6.62 39.10 -5.32
N ASP A 220 -7.09 40.19 -4.71
CA ASP A 220 -7.57 40.21 -3.33
C ASP A 220 -9.11 40.20 -3.24
N CYS A 221 -9.80 40.00 -4.37
CA CYS A 221 -11.25 40.09 -4.47
C CYS A 221 -11.84 41.38 -3.85
N GLY A 222 -11.08 42.49 -3.82
CA GLY A 222 -11.48 43.79 -3.28
C GLY A 222 -11.54 43.89 -1.74
N LYS A 223 -10.93 42.95 -1.01
CA LYS A 223 -11.02 42.88 0.47
C LYS A 223 -9.81 43.50 1.18
N LEU A 224 -8.61 43.38 0.61
CA LEU A 224 -7.35 43.73 1.28
C LEU A 224 -6.82 45.11 0.90
N ALA A 225 -7.10 45.59 -0.32
CA ALA A 225 -6.56 46.84 -0.87
C ALA A 225 -6.87 48.10 -0.04
N ARG A 226 -7.87 48.05 0.84
CA ARG A 226 -8.23 49.14 1.75
C ARG A 226 -7.31 49.26 2.97
N TYR A 227 -6.57 48.19 3.30
CA TYR A 227 -5.72 48.10 4.48
C TYR A 227 -4.23 48.19 4.15
N THR A 228 -3.83 47.78 2.94
CA THR A 228 -2.43 47.68 2.54
C THR A 228 -2.24 47.84 1.04
N ASP A 229 -0.99 48.07 0.62
CA ASP A 229 -0.59 48.00 -0.77
C ASP A 229 -0.45 46.53 -1.21
N LEU A 230 -1.31 46.10 -2.13
CA LEU A 230 -1.29 44.76 -2.71
C LEU A 230 0.06 44.45 -3.36
N SER A 231 0.78 45.47 -3.87
CA SER A 231 2.08 45.26 -4.49
C SER A 231 3.14 44.73 -3.51
N ASN A 232 2.89 44.85 -2.20
CA ASN A 232 3.74 44.40 -1.11
C ASN A 232 3.03 43.46 -0.12
N THR A 233 2.00 42.75 -0.58
CA THR A 233 1.21 41.81 0.23
C THR A 233 1.42 40.37 -0.23
N TYR A 234 1.65 39.45 0.72
CA TYR A 234 2.01 38.07 0.43
C TYR A 234 1.25 37.09 1.33
N PHE A 235 0.79 35.98 0.76
CA PHE A 235 0.53 34.77 1.55
C PHE A 235 1.86 34.13 1.90
N VAL A 236 2.05 33.75 3.17
CA VAL A 236 3.27 33.05 3.60
C VAL A 236 2.92 31.59 3.78
N ILE A 237 3.39 30.74 2.87
CA ILE A 237 3.21 29.29 3.00
C ILE A 237 4.39 28.68 3.75
N TRP A 238 4.16 27.50 4.30
CA TRP A 238 5.18 26.69 4.94
C TRP A 238 5.26 25.30 4.31
N THR A 239 6.47 24.78 4.11
CA THR A 239 6.67 23.40 3.66
C THR A 239 8.02 22.84 4.14
N THR A 240 8.08 21.53 4.33
CA THR A 240 9.31 20.76 4.57
C THR A 240 9.84 20.09 3.30
N THR A 241 9.09 20.18 2.19
CA THR A 241 9.38 19.49 0.92
C THR A 241 9.56 20.50 -0.22
N THR A 242 10.73 21.17 -0.24
CA THR A 242 11.06 22.21 -1.22
C THR A 242 10.85 21.77 -2.68
N TRP A 243 11.16 20.51 -3.01
CA TRP A 243 10.99 19.93 -4.34
C TRP A 243 9.53 19.90 -4.84
N THR A 244 8.54 20.06 -3.97
CA THR A 244 7.12 20.10 -4.34
C THR A 244 6.65 21.48 -4.77
N ILE A 245 7.43 22.55 -4.52
CA ILE A 245 7.07 23.93 -4.88
C ILE A 245 6.71 24.06 -6.37
N PRO A 246 7.47 23.49 -7.34
CA PRO A 246 7.05 23.48 -8.74
C PRO A 246 5.65 22.92 -9.02
N GLY A 247 5.17 22.01 -8.17
CA GLY A 247 3.84 21.42 -8.26
C GLY A 247 2.72 22.25 -7.64
N ASN A 248 3.00 23.44 -7.07
CA ASN A 248 1.98 24.26 -6.41
C ASN A 248 0.92 24.77 -7.39
N LEU A 249 -0.35 24.49 -7.11
CA LEU A 249 -1.47 25.02 -7.89
C LEU A 249 -2.46 25.84 -7.03
N ALA A 250 -2.38 25.71 -5.71
CA ALA A 250 -3.27 26.39 -4.79
C ALA A 250 -2.60 26.69 -3.44
N ILE A 251 -3.24 27.55 -2.64
CA ILE A 251 -2.92 27.79 -1.24
C ILE A 251 -4.16 27.44 -0.42
N CYS A 252 -4.06 26.45 0.46
CA CYS A 252 -5.18 26.00 1.27
C CYS A 252 -5.18 26.70 2.63
N LEU A 253 -6.35 27.20 3.03
CA LEU A 253 -6.63 27.81 4.33
C LEU A 253 -7.74 27.02 5.05
N ASN A 254 -7.79 27.11 6.37
CA ASN A 254 -8.93 26.57 7.12
C ASN A 254 -10.09 27.59 7.13
N PRO A 255 -11.34 27.19 6.84
CA PRO A 255 -12.47 28.11 6.75
C PRO A 255 -12.80 28.84 8.07
N GLU A 256 -12.55 28.21 9.22
CA GLU A 256 -12.93 28.71 10.55
C GLU A 256 -11.80 29.42 11.29
N LEU A 257 -10.55 29.21 10.89
CA LEU A 257 -9.41 29.88 11.52
C LEU A 257 -9.39 31.38 11.18
N THR A 258 -8.84 32.16 12.11
CA THR A 258 -8.65 33.61 11.93
C THR A 258 -7.25 33.88 11.38
N TYR A 259 -7.21 34.62 10.28
CA TYR A 259 -6.00 35.04 9.58
C TYR A 259 -5.78 36.53 9.80
N VAL A 260 -4.52 36.91 10.00
CA VAL A 260 -4.11 38.30 10.20
C VAL A 260 -3.43 38.84 8.96
N LEU A 261 -3.73 40.11 8.65
CA LEU A 261 -2.94 40.91 7.74
C LEU A 261 -1.83 41.60 8.55
N ALA A 262 -0.66 40.98 8.59
CA ALA A 262 0.42 41.31 9.50
C ALA A 262 1.49 42.15 8.79
N LYS A 263 1.66 43.42 9.20
CA LYS A 263 2.69 44.31 8.67
C LYS A 263 4.01 44.05 9.37
N ALA A 264 5.03 43.72 8.58
CA ALA A 264 6.39 43.50 9.06
C ALA A 264 7.20 44.81 9.13
N PRO A 265 8.25 44.86 9.97
CA PRO A 265 9.11 46.05 10.09
C PRO A 265 9.82 46.45 8.78
N ASN A 266 10.01 45.50 7.87
CA ASN A 266 10.58 45.72 6.53
C ASN A 266 9.58 46.40 5.55
N GLY A 267 8.34 46.65 5.98
CA GLY A 267 7.29 47.28 5.18
C GLY A 267 6.40 46.30 4.39
N GLU A 268 6.76 45.01 4.33
CA GLU A 268 5.94 43.97 3.70
C GLU A 268 4.73 43.61 4.56
N THR A 269 3.68 43.10 3.93
CA THR A 269 2.46 42.64 4.61
C THR A 269 2.25 41.16 4.35
N TYR A 270 2.02 40.38 5.40
CA TYR A 270 1.89 38.93 5.33
C TYR A 270 0.51 38.47 5.78
N ILE A 271 -0.03 37.47 5.08
CA ILE A 271 -1.27 36.79 5.45
C ILE A 271 -0.89 35.42 6.01
N LEU A 272 -1.29 35.18 7.25
CA LEU A 272 -0.98 33.98 8.02
C LEU A 272 -1.96 33.84 9.20
N ALA A 273 -2.09 32.64 9.76
CA ALA A 273 -2.98 32.40 10.89
C ALA A 273 -2.53 33.18 12.12
N LYS A 274 -3.49 33.81 12.82
CA LYS A 274 -3.24 34.69 13.97
C LYS A 274 -2.37 34.04 15.04
N GLU A 275 -2.66 32.80 15.37
CA GLU A 275 -1.96 32.04 16.43
C GLU A 275 -0.53 31.62 16.04
N LEU A 276 -0.22 31.58 14.73
CA LEU A 276 1.09 31.22 14.21
C LEU A 276 1.98 32.44 13.90
N ALA A 277 1.42 33.65 13.96
CA ALA A 277 2.11 34.89 13.62
C ALA A 277 3.41 35.11 14.40
N GLU A 278 3.38 34.90 15.72
CA GLU A 278 4.56 35.09 16.57
C GLU A 278 5.65 34.06 16.27
N ASN A 279 5.27 32.82 15.97
CA ASN A 279 6.22 31.76 15.61
C ASN A 279 6.88 32.05 14.25
N VAL A 280 6.11 32.49 13.26
CA VAL A 280 6.64 32.90 11.95
C VAL A 280 7.55 34.12 12.09
N ALA A 281 7.19 35.10 12.92
CA ALA A 281 8.06 36.25 13.20
C ALA A 281 9.41 35.81 13.78
N ARG A 282 9.39 34.92 14.78
CA ARG A 282 10.59 34.35 15.39
C ARG A 282 11.46 33.61 14.38
N ALA A 283 10.87 32.74 13.56
CA ALA A 283 11.58 32.00 12.52
C ALA A 283 12.22 32.94 11.47
N ALA A 284 11.54 34.05 11.13
CA ALA A 284 12.04 35.07 10.23
C ALA A 284 13.04 36.06 10.87
N GLY A 285 13.33 35.93 12.17
CA GLY A 285 14.18 36.87 12.90
C GLY A 285 13.59 38.28 13.03
N LEU A 286 12.25 38.40 13.02
CA LEU A 286 11.51 39.65 13.16
C LEU A 286 10.97 39.80 14.59
N GLU A 287 11.04 41.01 15.16
CA GLU A 287 10.62 41.25 16.55
C GLU A 287 9.12 41.00 16.78
N SER A 288 8.27 41.57 15.92
CA SER A 288 6.82 41.36 15.95
C SER A 288 6.18 41.86 14.66
N PHE A 289 4.95 41.43 14.42
CA PHE A 289 4.11 41.98 13.36
C PHE A 289 3.07 42.93 13.93
N SER A 290 2.77 44.00 13.19
CA SER A 290 1.62 44.87 13.48
C SER A 290 0.38 44.35 12.75
N CYS A 291 -0.68 44.03 13.47
CA CYS A 291 -1.93 43.58 12.85
C CYS A 291 -2.68 44.77 12.23
N LEU A 292 -2.90 44.73 10.91
CA LEU A 292 -3.69 45.73 10.18
C LEU A 292 -5.18 45.38 10.13
N ALA A 293 -5.50 44.09 9.99
CA ALA A 293 -6.85 43.56 9.88
C ALA A 293 -6.87 42.06 10.21
N GLU A 294 -8.06 41.54 10.54
CA GLU A 294 -8.33 40.13 10.78
C GLU A 294 -9.46 39.67 9.87
N PHE A 295 -9.35 38.44 9.35
CA PHE A 295 -10.33 37.81 8.47
C PHE A 295 -10.52 36.36 8.88
N LYS A 296 -11.72 35.82 8.71
CA LYS A 296 -11.89 34.36 8.69
C LYS A 296 -11.28 33.79 7.40
N GLY A 297 -10.76 32.57 7.44
CA GLY A 297 -10.20 31.91 6.25
C GLY A 297 -11.21 31.80 5.11
N SER A 298 -12.49 31.56 5.43
CA SER A 298 -13.61 31.60 4.46
C SER A 298 -13.78 32.93 3.74
N GLU A 299 -13.32 34.04 4.30
CA GLU A 299 -13.35 35.35 3.65
C GLU A 299 -12.21 35.53 2.63
N LEU A 300 -11.19 34.66 2.65
CA LEU A 300 -10.03 34.73 1.77
C LEU A 300 -10.13 33.77 0.56
N GLU A 301 -11.21 32.98 0.48
CA GLU A 301 -11.48 32.04 -0.62
C GLU A 301 -11.49 32.75 -1.98
N PHE A 302 -10.91 32.09 -3.01
CA PHE A 302 -10.76 32.55 -4.39
C PHE A 302 -9.82 33.73 -4.65
N MET A 303 -9.16 34.26 -3.61
CA MET A 303 -8.02 35.15 -3.83
C MET A 303 -6.93 34.43 -4.63
N LYS A 304 -6.07 35.21 -5.30
CA LYS A 304 -5.00 34.66 -6.12
C LYS A 304 -3.66 35.22 -5.71
N ALA A 305 -2.64 34.37 -5.81
CA ALA A 305 -1.27 34.76 -5.58
C ALA A 305 -0.36 34.29 -6.71
N LYS A 306 0.63 35.10 -7.09
CA LYS A 306 1.64 34.74 -8.08
C LYS A 306 2.59 33.71 -7.49
N HIS A 307 2.79 32.63 -8.24
CA HIS A 307 3.82 31.64 -7.93
C HIS A 307 5.22 32.29 -7.98
N PRO A 308 6.10 32.07 -6.99
CA PRO A 308 7.38 32.77 -6.92
C PRO A 308 8.35 32.45 -8.07
N LEU A 309 8.30 31.20 -8.58
CA LEU A 309 9.25 30.70 -9.59
C LEU A 309 8.70 30.54 -11.02
N TYR A 310 7.37 30.56 -11.20
CA TYR A 310 6.72 30.30 -12.48
C TYR A 310 5.72 31.40 -12.76
N ASP A 311 5.47 31.70 -14.04
CA ASP A 311 4.42 32.66 -14.43
C ASP A 311 3.05 31.99 -14.38
N ARG A 312 2.64 31.60 -13.17
CA ARG A 312 1.39 30.90 -12.85
C ARG A 312 0.77 31.54 -11.60
N GLU A 313 -0.56 31.52 -11.52
CA GLU A 313 -1.29 31.90 -10.32
C GLU A 313 -1.66 30.67 -9.48
N SER A 314 -1.64 30.85 -8.16
CA SER A 314 -2.11 29.90 -7.16
C SER A 314 -3.38 30.47 -6.53
N ILE A 315 -4.47 29.71 -6.64
CA ILE A 315 -5.78 30.12 -6.09
C ILE A 315 -5.89 29.72 -4.61
N VAL A 316 -6.53 30.56 -3.81
CA VAL A 316 -6.80 30.28 -2.40
C VAL A 316 -8.06 29.43 -2.28
N ILE A 317 -7.93 28.29 -1.63
CA ILE A 317 -9.00 27.30 -1.40
C ILE A 317 -9.14 26.98 0.10
N LEU A 318 -10.23 26.34 0.47
CA LEU A 318 -10.54 26.00 1.86
C LEU A 318 -10.44 24.49 2.11
N GLY A 319 -9.85 24.11 3.23
CA GLY A 319 -9.70 22.72 3.64
C GLY A 319 -9.48 22.55 5.14
N ASP A 320 -10.18 21.57 5.71
CA ASP A 320 -10.18 21.31 7.16
C ASP A 320 -8.89 20.63 7.66
N HIS A 321 -8.08 20.09 6.75
CA HIS A 321 -6.77 19.48 7.06
C HIS A 321 -5.72 20.52 7.50
N VAL A 322 -5.99 21.80 7.30
CA VAL A 322 -5.11 22.90 7.74
C VAL A 322 -5.31 23.13 9.23
N THR A 323 -4.28 22.88 10.03
CA THR A 323 -4.30 23.01 11.50
C THR A 323 -3.35 24.10 12.00
N LEU A 324 -3.39 24.36 13.31
CA LEU A 324 -2.52 25.31 14.00
C LEU A 324 -1.31 24.63 14.66
N GLU A 325 -1.06 23.35 14.38
CA GLU A 325 0.03 22.60 15.02
C GLU A 325 1.41 23.04 14.52
N ALA A 326 1.53 23.39 13.23
CA ALA A 326 2.79 23.78 12.61
C ALA A 326 2.59 24.69 11.38
N GLY A 327 3.67 25.40 11.00
CA GLY A 327 3.73 26.23 9.81
C GLY A 327 3.13 27.63 9.99
N THR A 328 2.35 28.08 9.01
CA THR A 328 1.80 29.46 8.96
C THR A 328 0.28 29.50 8.95
N GLY A 329 -0.38 28.33 8.91
CA GLY A 329 -1.81 28.21 8.62
C GLY A 329 -2.17 28.47 7.15
N CYS A 330 -1.19 28.73 6.28
CA CYS A 330 -1.36 28.72 4.82
C CYS A 330 -0.57 27.54 4.25
N VAL A 331 -1.28 26.53 3.75
CA VAL A 331 -0.65 25.32 3.24
C VAL A 331 -0.43 25.44 1.73
N HIS A 332 0.80 25.22 1.29
CA HIS A 332 1.09 25.04 -0.14
C HIS A 332 0.40 23.76 -0.62
N THR A 333 -0.39 23.86 -1.69
CA THR A 333 -1.17 22.74 -2.21
C THR A 333 -0.63 22.31 -3.58
N ALA A 334 -0.06 21.10 -3.63
CA ALA A 334 0.43 20.44 -4.82
C ALA A 334 -0.31 19.10 -4.99
N PRO A 335 -1.44 19.05 -5.72
CA PRO A 335 -2.30 17.87 -5.81
C PRO A 335 -1.63 16.65 -6.47
N GLY A 336 -0.46 16.80 -7.10
CA GLY A 336 0.36 15.68 -7.56
C GLY A 336 1.17 14.99 -6.47
N HIS A 337 1.30 15.58 -5.27
CA HIS A 337 2.26 15.19 -4.24
C HIS A 337 1.68 15.16 -2.80
N GLY A 338 0.36 15.25 -2.64
CA GLY A 338 -0.30 15.11 -1.33
C GLY A 338 -1.72 14.57 -1.49
N MET A 339 -2.13 13.64 -0.64
CA MET A 339 -3.47 13.05 -0.73
C MET A 339 -4.55 14.07 -0.33
N GLU A 340 -4.34 14.80 0.76
CA GLU A 340 -5.22 15.86 1.22
C GLU A 340 -5.31 16.98 0.18
N ASP A 341 -4.17 17.37 -0.39
CA ASP A 341 -4.08 18.35 -1.48
C ASP A 341 -4.93 17.92 -2.68
N TYR A 342 -4.77 16.68 -3.13
CA TYR A 342 -5.54 16.09 -4.22
C TYR A 342 -7.04 16.11 -3.91
N GLN A 343 -7.44 15.66 -2.73
CA GLN A 343 -8.85 15.58 -2.34
C GLN A 343 -9.51 16.96 -2.30
N VAL A 344 -8.85 17.97 -1.74
CA VAL A 344 -9.40 19.33 -1.70
C VAL A 344 -9.46 19.92 -3.11
N CYS A 345 -8.39 19.84 -3.91
CA CYS A 345 -8.42 20.32 -5.29
C CYS A 345 -9.52 19.63 -6.12
N GLN A 346 -9.66 18.31 -5.98
CA GLN A 346 -10.69 17.55 -6.67
C GLN A 346 -12.12 17.97 -6.26
N LYS A 347 -12.37 18.29 -4.99
CA LYS A 347 -13.68 18.83 -4.55
C LYS A 347 -14.02 20.14 -5.28
N TYR A 348 -13.03 21.02 -5.43
CA TYR A 348 -13.20 22.29 -6.14
C TYR A 348 -13.43 22.05 -7.65
N ASP A 349 -12.64 21.20 -8.29
CA ASP A 349 -12.77 20.84 -9.70
C ASP A 349 -14.15 20.23 -10.00
N HIS A 350 -14.60 19.26 -9.18
CA HIS A 350 -15.92 18.64 -9.33
C HIS A 350 -17.09 19.59 -9.06
N SER A 351 -16.91 20.57 -8.18
CA SER A 351 -17.95 21.57 -7.91
C SER A 351 -18.13 22.58 -9.06
N GLY A 352 -17.21 22.60 -10.03
CA GLY A 352 -17.20 23.56 -11.14
C GLY A 352 -16.90 25.00 -10.71
N LYS A 353 -16.45 25.22 -9.47
CA LYS A 353 -16.12 26.55 -8.93
C LYS A 353 -14.81 27.09 -9.52
N THR A 354 -13.85 26.21 -9.79
CA THR A 354 -12.55 26.53 -10.41
C THR A 354 -11.98 25.27 -11.05
N GLU A 355 -10.97 25.44 -11.91
CA GLU A 355 -10.20 24.35 -12.52
C GLU A 355 -8.73 24.45 -12.06
N ILE A 356 -8.31 23.53 -11.20
CA ILE A 356 -6.98 23.47 -10.61
C ILE A 356 -6.15 22.40 -11.34
N GLY A 357 -6.68 21.19 -11.49
CA GLY A 357 -5.99 20.09 -12.15
C GLY A 357 -4.86 19.47 -11.31
N ILE A 358 -4.01 18.68 -11.96
CA ILE A 358 -2.94 17.90 -11.31
C ILE A 358 -1.64 18.07 -12.09
N LEU A 359 -0.60 18.56 -11.42
CA LEU A 359 0.75 18.68 -11.96
C LEU A 359 1.70 17.71 -11.25
N VAL A 360 2.55 17.01 -12.01
CA VAL A 360 3.48 16.00 -11.45
C VAL A 360 4.89 16.25 -11.99
N PRO A 361 5.62 17.23 -11.43
CA PRO A 361 6.95 17.64 -11.89
C PRO A 361 8.07 16.61 -11.66
N VAL A 362 7.76 15.35 -11.33
CA VAL A 362 8.73 14.28 -11.00
C VAL A 362 8.37 12.97 -11.70
N ASP A 363 9.35 12.31 -12.31
CA ASP A 363 9.21 11.02 -12.99
C ASP A 363 9.23 9.82 -12.02
N ASP A 364 9.10 8.61 -12.57
CA ASP A 364 9.07 7.35 -11.80
C ASP A 364 10.37 7.08 -11.02
N ARG A 365 11.48 7.72 -11.40
CA ARG A 365 12.80 7.56 -10.77
C ARG A 365 13.11 8.69 -9.79
N GLY A 366 12.16 9.58 -9.52
CA GLY A 366 12.39 10.73 -8.66
C GLY A 366 13.19 11.84 -9.35
N VAL A 367 13.23 11.87 -10.67
CA VAL A 367 13.91 12.90 -11.47
C VAL A 367 12.89 13.94 -11.93
N MET A 368 13.21 15.22 -11.76
CA MET A 368 12.31 16.31 -12.15
C MET A 368 12.07 16.28 -13.67
N THR A 369 10.81 16.44 -14.09
CA THR A 369 10.38 16.40 -15.49
C THR A 369 10.48 17.78 -16.15
N SER A 370 10.16 17.88 -17.44
CA SER A 370 10.06 19.16 -18.16
C SER A 370 9.02 20.12 -17.56
N GLU A 371 8.00 19.61 -16.85
CA GLU A 371 7.03 20.43 -16.11
C GLU A 371 7.69 21.25 -14.99
N SER A 372 8.87 20.84 -14.52
CA SER A 372 9.67 21.58 -13.54
C SER A 372 10.51 22.70 -14.16
N GLY A 373 10.52 22.87 -15.49
CA GLY A 373 11.32 23.88 -16.17
C GLY A 373 12.82 23.68 -15.95
N LYS A 374 13.50 24.66 -15.35
CA LYS A 374 14.96 24.65 -15.21
C LYS A 374 15.54 23.54 -14.31
N TYR A 375 14.70 22.86 -13.55
CA TYR A 375 15.11 21.74 -12.68
C TYR A 375 15.10 20.39 -13.40
N GLU A 376 14.65 20.34 -14.66
CA GLU A 376 14.54 19.12 -15.45
C GLU A 376 15.85 18.30 -15.42
N GLY A 377 15.72 16.99 -15.17
CA GLY A 377 16.84 16.07 -15.10
C GLY A 377 17.55 16.00 -13.73
N MET A 378 17.21 16.86 -12.77
CA MET A 378 17.72 16.77 -11.40
C MET A 378 16.96 15.74 -10.59
N PHE A 379 17.63 14.97 -9.75
CA PHE A 379 16.94 14.13 -8.76
C PHE A 379 16.30 15.03 -7.68
N TYR A 380 15.09 14.72 -7.21
CA TYR A 380 14.27 15.62 -6.36
C TYR A 380 15.03 16.14 -5.12
N SER A 381 15.89 15.30 -4.51
CA SER A 381 16.64 15.72 -3.33
C SER A 381 17.71 16.77 -3.64
N LYS A 382 18.28 16.77 -4.87
CA LYS A 382 19.16 17.84 -5.36
C LYS A 382 18.38 19.06 -5.82
N ALA A 383 17.17 18.83 -6.36
CA ALA A 383 16.28 19.92 -6.73
C ALA A 383 15.88 20.76 -5.52
N ASN A 384 15.80 20.19 -4.30
CA ASN A 384 15.61 20.94 -3.06
C ASN A 384 16.60 22.11 -2.92
N ASP A 385 17.90 21.84 -3.10
CA ASP A 385 18.95 22.85 -2.94
C ASP A 385 18.87 23.93 -4.02
N ALA A 386 18.60 23.53 -5.27
CA ALA A 386 18.45 24.45 -6.40
C ALA A 386 17.23 25.36 -6.23
N ILE A 387 16.07 24.80 -5.90
CA ILE A 387 14.82 25.54 -5.66
C ILE A 387 14.99 26.47 -4.45
N PHE A 388 15.65 26.01 -3.38
CA PHE A 388 15.94 26.85 -2.22
C PHE A 388 16.75 28.09 -2.60
N ALA A 389 17.84 27.92 -3.36
CA ALA A 389 18.69 29.01 -3.80
C ALA A 389 17.91 30.02 -4.67
N ASP A 390 17.05 29.53 -5.57
CA ASP A 390 16.25 30.37 -6.44
C ASP A 390 15.18 31.17 -5.68
N LEU A 391 14.53 30.55 -4.68
CA LEU A 391 13.58 31.23 -3.80
C LEU A 391 14.26 32.34 -2.98
N GLN A 392 15.51 32.11 -2.59
CA GLN A 392 16.33 33.12 -1.92
C GLN A 392 16.72 34.26 -2.88
N GLU A 393 17.17 33.94 -4.10
CA GLU A 393 17.57 34.91 -5.12
C GLU A 393 16.40 35.81 -5.55
N CYS A 394 15.20 35.25 -5.72
CA CYS A 394 14.01 36.02 -6.08
C CYS A 394 13.35 36.73 -4.89
N GLY A 395 13.93 36.64 -3.68
CA GLY A 395 13.44 37.28 -2.47
C GLY A 395 12.11 36.74 -1.94
N ALA A 396 11.70 35.54 -2.39
CA ALA A 396 10.46 34.90 -1.95
C ALA A 396 10.64 34.11 -0.65
N LEU A 397 11.87 33.67 -0.33
CA LEU A 397 12.17 32.98 0.93
C LEU A 397 12.11 33.97 2.11
N LEU A 398 11.16 33.79 3.02
CA LEU A 398 11.03 34.59 4.25
C LEU A 398 11.96 34.08 5.35
N ALA A 399 11.98 32.78 5.57
CA ALA A 399 12.72 32.12 6.63
C ALA A 399 13.03 30.67 6.26
N SER A 400 14.02 30.08 6.94
CA SER A 400 14.32 28.66 6.82
C SER A 400 14.92 28.12 8.11
N GLU A 401 14.54 26.90 8.50
CA GLU A 401 15.01 26.22 9.70
C GLU A 401 15.43 24.78 9.35
N ASP A 402 16.54 24.32 9.92
CA ASP A 402 16.95 22.92 9.81
C ASP A 402 16.21 22.10 10.88
N ILE A 403 15.42 21.12 10.44
CA ILE A 403 14.63 20.26 11.34
C ILE A 403 14.94 18.79 11.09
N VAL A 404 14.65 17.97 12.09
CA VAL A 404 14.65 16.51 11.98
C VAL A 404 13.26 16.03 12.37
N HIS A 405 12.63 15.24 11.51
CA HIS A 405 11.29 14.72 11.76
C HIS A 405 11.10 13.31 11.17
N PRO A 406 10.13 12.54 11.68
CA PRO A 406 9.76 11.26 11.09
C PRO A 406 9.23 11.43 9.66
N TYR A 407 9.80 10.70 8.71
CA TYR A 407 9.41 10.74 7.29
C TYR A 407 9.16 9.32 6.77
N PRO A 408 8.22 9.11 5.84
CA PRO A 408 7.95 7.79 5.31
C PRO A 408 9.11 7.26 4.47
N HIS A 409 9.45 6.00 4.70
CA HIS A 409 10.47 5.23 4.03
C HIS A 409 9.87 3.92 3.54
N CYS A 410 10.42 3.40 2.45
CA CYS A 410 10.05 2.08 1.97
C CYS A 410 10.53 1.04 2.98
N TRP A 411 9.60 0.20 3.47
CA TRP A 411 9.93 -0.85 4.44
C TRP A 411 11.01 -1.84 3.97
N ARG A 412 11.24 -1.95 2.65
CA ARG A 412 12.22 -2.89 2.06
C ARG A 412 13.57 -2.25 1.79
N CYS A 413 13.62 -1.18 1.00
CA CYS A 413 14.90 -0.54 0.64
C CYS A 413 15.38 0.49 1.67
N LYS A 414 14.53 0.84 2.65
CA LYS A 414 14.81 1.79 3.75
C LYS A 414 15.19 3.18 3.25
N LYS A 415 14.79 3.55 2.03
CA LYS A 415 14.99 4.89 1.45
C LYS A 415 13.72 5.73 1.57
N PRO A 416 13.84 7.07 1.62
CA PRO A 416 12.69 7.97 1.62
C PRO A 416 11.81 7.75 0.38
N ILE A 417 10.50 7.78 0.57
CA ILE A 417 9.51 7.69 -0.50
C ILE A 417 8.85 9.04 -0.71
N ILE A 418 8.24 9.24 -1.87
CA ILE A 418 7.48 10.46 -2.16
C ILE A 418 6.02 10.12 -2.37
N TYR A 419 5.14 11.10 -2.20
CA TYR A 419 3.82 11.03 -2.81
C TYR A 419 3.92 11.48 -4.25
N ARG A 420 3.35 10.69 -5.15
CA ARG A 420 3.34 11.01 -6.58
C ARG A 420 2.05 10.54 -7.21
N ALA A 421 1.38 11.44 -7.95
CA ALA A 421 0.21 11.08 -8.72
C ALA A 421 0.61 10.28 -9.96
N THR A 422 0.05 9.08 -10.07
CA THR A 422 0.28 8.16 -11.18
C THR A 422 -1.03 7.47 -11.54
N ASP A 423 -1.18 7.07 -12.81
CA ASP A 423 -2.31 6.28 -13.27
C ASP A 423 -2.20 4.88 -12.66
N GLN A 424 -3.10 4.57 -11.73
CA GLN A 424 -3.12 3.30 -11.02
C GLN A 424 -4.54 2.72 -10.99
N TRP A 425 -4.63 1.44 -10.71
CA TRP A 425 -5.86 0.74 -10.41
C TRP A 425 -6.14 0.80 -8.92
N PHE A 426 -7.38 1.16 -8.58
CA PHE A 426 -7.85 1.27 -7.22
C PHE A 426 -9.07 0.39 -7.01
N CYS A 427 -9.20 -0.16 -5.81
CA CYS A 427 -10.42 -0.73 -5.29
C CYS A 427 -11.11 0.33 -4.40
N SER A 428 -12.35 0.70 -4.74
CA SER A 428 -13.14 1.68 -4.02
C SER A 428 -13.62 1.09 -2.69
N VAL A 429 -12.88 1.35 -1.61
CA VAL A 429 -13.25 0.90 -0.28
C VAL A 429 -14.52 1.61 0.17
N ASP A 430 -14.68 2.87 -0.22
CA ASP A 430 -15.86 3.67 0.12
C ASP A 430 -17.17 3.04 -0.40
N ALA A 431 -17.15 2.42 -1.59
CA ALA A 431 -18.33 1.82 -2.20
C ALA A 431 -18.93 0.65 -1.40
N PHE A 432 -18.14 -0.03 -0.58
CA PHE A 432 -18.58 -1.18 0.24
C PHE A 432 -18.20 -1.04 1.73
N LYS A 433 -17.82 0.16 2.17
CA LYS A 433 -17.32 0.43 3.53
C LYS A 433 -18.33 0.02 4.61
N GLU A 434 -19.58 0.45 4.48
CA GLU A 434 -20.63 0.12 5.45
C GLU A 434 -20.91 -1.38 5.49
N GLN A 435 -20.93 -2.05 4.33
CA GLN A 435 -21.10 -3.51 4.27
C GLN A 435 -19.96 -4.25 4.97
N ALA A 436 -18.72 -3.77 4.83
CA ALA A 436 -17.57 -4.35 5.52
C ALA A 436 -17.62 -4.13 7.05
N ILE A 437 -18.10 -2.97 7.50
CA ILE A 437 -18.31 -2.67 8.93
C ILE A 437 -19.42 -3.55 9.52
N ASP A 438 -20.53 -3.71 8.79
CA ASP A 438 -21.62 -4.58 9.19
C ASP A 438 -21.15 -6.04 9.29
N ALA A 439 -20.38 -6.52 8.30
CA ALA A 439 -19.78 -7.85 8.34
C ALA A 439 -18.85 -8.04 9.55
N CYS A 440 -18.10 -7.02 9.97
CA CYS A 440 -17.27 -7.10 11.18
C CYS A 440 -18.09 -7.36 12.44
N SER A 441 -19.35 -6.93 12.48
CA SER A 441 -20.26 -7.14 13.61
C SER A 441 -20.80 -8.58 13.69
N GLU A 442 -20.76 -9.32 12.58
CA GLU A 442 -21.14 -10.74 12.52
C GLU A 442 -19.99 -11.68 12.92
N VAL A 443 -18.76 -11.17 12.94
CA VAL A 443 -17.57 -11.94 13.32
C VAL A 443 -17.39 -11.95 14.84
N LYS A 444 -17.05 -13.12 15.39
CA LYS A 444 -16.65 -13.22 16.80
C LYS A 444 -15.15 -12.92 16.95
N TRP A 445 -14.82 -11.83 17.62
CA TRP A 445 -13.45 -11.38 17.85
C TRP A 445 -12.88 -11.89 19.17
N LEU A 446 -11.65 -12.42 19.12
CA LEU A 446 -10.90 -12.85 20.31
C LEU A 446 -9.45 -12.37 20.17
N PRO A 447 -8.99 -11.40 20.99
CA PRO A 447 -9.73 -10.67 22.03
C PRO A 447 -10.77 -9.68 21.45
N GLU A 448 -11.77 -9.30 22.28
CA GLU A 448 -12.93 -8.48 21.86
C GLU A 448 -12.53 -7.12 21.26
N TRP A 449 -11.45 -6.49 21.75
CA TRP A 449 -10.97 -5.21 21.21
C TRP A 449 -10.57 -5.28 19.73
N GLY A 450 -10.36 -6.48 19.18
CA GLY A 450 -10.11 -6.68 17.75
C GLY A 450 -11.24 -6.14 16.87
N HIS A 451 -12.48 -6.20 17.36
CA HIS A 451 -13.67 -5.64 16.72
C HIS A 451 -13.51 -4.13 16.48
N ASP A 452 -13.30 -3.36 17.54
CA ASP A 452 -13.24 -1.90 17.48
C ASP A 452 -12.03 -1.44 16.66
N ARG A 453 -10.90 -2.15 16.78
CA ARG A 453 -9.71 -1.89 15.95
C ARG A 453 -10.01 -2.09 14.46
N MET A 454 -10.70 -3.17 14.10
CA MET A 454 -11.01 -3.45 12.69
C MET A 454 -11.98 -2.42 12.11
N ILE A 455 -13.04 -2.08 12.85
CA ILE A 455 -14.01 -1.05 12.42
C ILE A 455 -13.33 0.30 12.26
N SER A 456 -12.50 0.72 13.22
CA SER A 456 -11.75 1.98 13.12
C SER A 456 -10.89 2.00 11.86
N MET A 457 -10.15 0.92 11.61
CA MET A 457 -9.33 0.79 10.41
C MET A 457 -10.16 0.89 9.13
N VAL A 458 -11.29 0.18 9.02
CA VAL A 458 -12.14 0.20 7.81
C VAL A 458 -12.76 1.59 7.58
N ARG A 459 -13.18 2.29 8.65
CA ARG A 459 -13.78 3.63 8.54
C ARG A 459 -12.81 4.66 7.98
N GLU A 460 -11.57 4.64 8.45
CA GLU A 460 -10.52 5.59 8.09
C GLU A 460 -9.84 5.26 6.76
N ARG A 461 -10.06 4.04 6.24
CA ARG A 461 -9.37 3.56 5.05
C ARG A 461 -9.80 4.29 3.78
N ALA A 462 -8.81 4.82 3.07
CA ALA A 462 -8.94 5.32 1.71
C ALA A 462 -9.01 4.17 0.71
N ASP A 463 -9.28 4.51 -0.56
CA ASP A 463 -9.29 3.53 -1.65
C ASP A 463 -7.94 2.82 -1.78
N TRP A 464 -8.00 1.51 -1.97
CA TRP A 464 -6.82 0.66 -1.99
C TRP A 464 -6.20 0.66 -3.39
N CYS A 465 -4.96 1.14 -3.51
CA CYS A 465 -4.16 1.00 -4.73
C CYS A 465 -3.76 -0.47 -4.92
N ILE A 466 -4.36 -1.15 -5.90
CA ILE A 466 -4.18 -2.58 -6.15
C ILE A 466 -3.15 -2.88 -7.25
N SER A 467 -2.70 -1.89 -8.02
CA SER A 467 -1.68 -2.09 -9.05
C SER A 467 -0.26 -1.90 -8.54
N ARG A 468 0.68 -2.64 -9.14
CA ARG A 468 2.12 -2.55 -8.91
C ARG A 468 2.88 -2.63 -10.23
N GLN A 469 3.92 -1.81 -10.39
CA GLN A 469 4.78 -1.79 -11.57
C GLN A 469 5.87 -2.86 -11.44
N ARG A 470 5.44 -4.12 -11.42
CA ARG A 470 6.26 -5.28 -11.08
C ARG A 470 6.17 -6.37 -12.14
N GLN A 471 7.12 -7.30 -12.06
CA GLN A 471 7.20 -8.41 -13.00
C GLN A 471 6.73 -9.71 -12.34
N TRP A 472 6.82 -9.84 -11.02
CA TRP A 472 6.42 -11.03 -10.24
C TRP A 472 5.18 -10.76 -9.38
N GLY A 473 4.08 -11.39 -9.76
CA GLY A 473 2.73 -11.18 -9.26
C GLY A 473 1.69 -11.47 -10.34
N LEU A 474 0.42 -11.57 -9.97
CA LEU A 474 -0.65 -11.81 -10.93
C LEU A 474 -0.85 -10.58 -11.83
N PRO A 475 -0.77 -10.67 -13.17
CA PRO A 475 -1.02 -9.55 -14.06
C PRO A 475 -2.46 -9.07 -13.95
N ILE A 476 -2.66 -7.75 -13.99
CA ILE A 476 -4.01 -7.18 -14.06
C ILE A 476 -4.58 -7.48 -15.46
N PRO A 477 -5.70 -8.23 -15.57
CA PRO A 477 -6.21 -8.74 -16.85
C PRO A 477 -6.96 -7.67 -17.66
N VAL A 478 -6.33 -6.50 -17.85
CA VAL A 478 -6.91 -5.35 -18.56
C VAL A 478 -6.05 -4.98 -19.77
N PHE A 479 -6.74 -4.71 -20.87
CA PHE A 479 -6.16 -4.24 -22.12
C PHE A 479 -6.41 -2.74 -22.31
N TYR A 480 -5.71 -2.11 -23.23
CA TYR A 480 -5.85 -0.70 -23.55
C TYR A 480 -5.89 -0.47 -25.05
N CYS A 481 -6.79 0.40 -25.49
CA CYS A 481 -6.76 0.92 -26.85
C CYS A 481 -5.55 1.86 -27.03
N LYS A 482 -4.67 1.59 -27.99
CA LYS A 482 -3.51 2.45 -28.27
C LYS A 482 -3.90 3.82 -28.85
N ASP A 483 -5.07 3.92 -29.46
CA ASP A 483 -5.50 5.14 -30.16
C ASP A 483 -6.19 6.14 -29.22
N CYS A 484 -6.91 5.66 -28.18
CA CYS A 484 -7.65 6.53 -27.26
C CYS A 484 -7.38 6.28 -25.77
N GLY A 485 -6.52 5.32 -25.42
CA GLY A 485 -6.13 5.01 -24.04
C GLY A 485 -7.19 4.29 -23.20
N GLU A 486 -8.35 3.99 -23.78
CA GLU A 486 -9.49 3.42 -23.05
C GLU A 486 -9.16 2.00 -22.54
N PRO A 487 -9.41 1.69 -21.24
CA PRO A 487 -9.32 0.35 -20.72
C PRO A 487 -10.38 -0.57 -21.34
N ILE A 488 -9.99 -1.80 -21.66
CA ILE A 488 -10.82 -2.84 -22.24
C ILE A 488 -10.74 -4.06 -21.34
N CYS A 489 -11.85 -4.33 -20.64
CA CYS A 489 -12.01 -5.46 -19.74
C CYS A 489 -13.49 -5.85 -19.78
N THR A 490 -13.78 -7.09 -20.16
CA THR A 490 -15.15 -7.63 -20.23
C THR A 490 -15.19 -9.00 -19.55
N PRO A 491 -16.37 -9.47 -19.11
CA PRO A 491 -16.49 -10.81 -18.54
C PRO A 491 -15.93 -11.92 -19.45
N GLU A 492 -16.14 -11.81 -20.76
CA GLU A 492 -15.59 -12.74 -21.76
C GLU A 492 -14.06 -12.74 -21.80
N ILE A 493 -13.43 -11.56 -21.66
CA ILE A 493 -11.98 -11.44 -21.57
C ILE A 493 -11.49 -12.07 -20.26
N ILE A 494 -12.12 -11.75 -19.13
CA ILE A 494 -11.76 -12.33 -17.82
C ILE A 494 -11.83 -13.85 -17.86
N GLU A 495 -12.91 -14.43 -18.40
CA GLU A 495 -13.08 -15.87 -18.52
C GLU A 495 -12.00 -16.49 -19.41
N LYS A 496 -11.70 -15.88 -20.57
CA LYS A 496 -10.63 -16.34 -21.46
C LYS A 496 -9.25 -16.30 -20.77
N ILE A 497 -8.93 -15.21 -20.06
CA ILE A 497 -7.66 -15.08 -19.35
C ILE A 497 -7.57 -16.07 -18.19
N SER A 498 -8.64 -16.25 -17.44
CA SER A 498 -8.71 -17.24 -16.36
C SER A 498 -8.44 -18.67 -16.87
N ASN A 499 -9.04 -19.06 -18.00
CA ASN A 499 -8.78 -20.36 -18.63
C ASN A 499 -7.32 -20.50 -19.07
N ILE A 500 -6.74 -19.46 -19.69
CA ILE A 500 -5.33 -19.45 -20.10
C ILE A 500 -4.40 -19.59 -18.88
N PHE A 501 -4.70 -18.88 -17.79
CA PHE A 501 -3.90 -18.96 -16.57
C PHE A 501 -4.04 -20.32 -15.90
N GLY A 502 -5.22 -20.92 -15.88
CA GLY A 502 -5.43 -22.27 -15.36
C GLY A 502 -4.65 -23.34 -16.12
N GLU A 503 -4.49 -23.18 -17.45
CA GLU A 503 -3.76 -24.13 -18.29
C GLU A 503 -2.24 -23.90 -18.33
N LYS A 504 -1.80 -22.63 -18.37
CA LYS A 504 -0.41 -22.24 -18.68
C LYS A 504 0.27 -21.43 -17.57
N GLY A 505 -0.44 -21.06 -16.52
CA GLY A 505 -0.01 -20.09 -15.51
C GLY A 505 0.02 -18.64 -16.03
N SER A 506 0.17 -17.70 -15.11
CA SER A 506 0.18 -16.26 -15.41
C SER A 506 1.38 -15.79 -16.23
N ASN A 507 2.45 -16.60 -16.34
CA ASN A 507 3.53 -16.37 -17.31
C ASN A 507 3.03 -16.22 -18.75
N ALA A 508 1.90 -16.87 -19.08
CA ALA A 508 1.26 -16.76 -20.38
C ALA A 508 0.91 -15.30 -20.74
N TRP A 509 0.58 -14.46 -19.77
CA TRP A 509 0.33 -13.03 -20.00
C TRP A 509 1.52 -12.33 -20.63
N PHE A 510 2.75 -12.69 -20.24
CA PHE A 510 3.97 -12.06 -20.75
C PHE A 510 4.52 -12.74 -22.00
N ALA A 511 4.31 -14.05 -22.12
CA ALA A 511 4.81 -14.86 -23.24
C ALA A 511 3.94 -14.78 -24.51
N LEU A 512 2.61 -14.68 -24.37
CA LEU A 512 1.68 -14.73 -25.51
C LEU A 512 1.41 -13.34 -26.11
N ASP A 513 1.07 -13.32 -27.39
CA ASP A 513 0.66 -12.10 -28.08
C ASP A 513 -0.78 -11.68 -27.72
N VAL A 514 -1.09 -10.40 -27.90
CA VAL A 514 -2.43 -9.85 -27.58
C VAL A 514 -3.55 -10.57 -28.33
N SER A 515 -3.32 -11.02 -29.56
CA SER A 515 -4.31 -11.79 -30.34
C SER A 515 -4.62 -13.17 -29.75
N GLU A 516 -3.66 -13.78 -29.03
CA GLU A 516 -3.88 -15.06 -28.37
C GLU A 516 -4.68 -14.88 -27.07
N LEU A 517 -4.47 -13.75 -26.39
CA LEU A 517 -5.11 -13.43 -25.12
C LEU A 517 -6.54 -12.87 -25.26
N LEU A 518 -6.86 -12.24 -26.40
CA LEU A 518 -8.18 -11.64 -26.64
C LEU A 518 -9.06 -12.49 -27.57
N PRO A 519 -10.39 -12.43 -27.44
CA PRO A 519 -11.29 -12.90 -28.50
C PRO A 519 -11.07 -12.15 -29.82
N ASP A 520 -11.15 -12.83 -30.97
CA ASP A 520 -10.86 -12.25 -32.30
C ASP A 520 -11.74 -11.04 -32.67
N SER A 521 -12.94 -10.97 -32.08
CA SER A 521 -13.91 -9.90 -32.29
C SER A 521 -13.67 -8.65 -31.43
N THR A 522 -12.65 -8.65 -30.57
CA THR A 522 -12.44 -7.55 -29.61
C THR A 522 -12.09 -6.25 -30.32
N VAL A 523 -12.88 -5.20 -30.04
CA VAL A 523 -12.65 -3.83 -30.49
C VAL A 523 -12.79 -2.88 -29.31
N CYS A 524 -12.13 -1.73 -29.37
CA CYS A 524 -12.34 -0.67 -28.39
C CYS A 524 -13.81 -0.20 -28.43
N HIS A 525 -14.53 -0.31 -27.32
CA HIS A 525 -15.94 0.07 -27.24
C HIS A 525 -16.17 1.57 -27.47
N LYS A 526 -15.14 2.40 -27.25
CA LYS A 526 -15.22 3.87 -27.38
C LYS A 526 -14.96 4.38 -28.79
N CYS A 527 -13.96 3.83 -29.50
CA CYS A 527 -13.54 4.33 -30.81
C CYS A 527 -13.57 3.29 -31.94
N GLY A 528 -13.91 2.03 -31.65
CA GLY A 528 -13.96 0.94 -32.62
C GLY A 528 -12.60 0.41 -33.09
N SER A 529 -11.49 0.92 -32.54
CA SER A 529 -10.14 0.51 -32.94
C SER A 529 -9.83 -0.94 -32.55
N LYS A 530 -9.08 -1.63 -33.41
CA LYS A 530 -8.46 -2.94 -33.16
C LYS A 530 -7.02 -2.84 -32.65
N ASN A 531 -6.47 -1.63 -32.54
CA ASN A 531 -5.12 -1.40 -32.06
C ASN A 531 -5.10 -1.49 -30.53
N ILE A 532 -4.94 -2.71 -30.01
CA ILE A 532 -5.04 -3.02 -28.58
C ILE A 532 -3.68 -3.46 -28.05
N THR A 533 -3.36 -3.07 -26.81
CA THR A 533 -2.19 -3.51 -26.06
C THR A 533 -2.61 -4.08 -24.71
N LYS A 534 -1.82 -5.00 -24.15
CA LYS A 534 -2.01 -5.49 -22.79
C LYS A 534 -1.36 -4.57 -21.76
N GLY A 535 -1.92 -4.53 -20.55
CA GLY A 535 -1.29 -3.87 -19.40
C GLY A 535 -0.05 -4.59 -18.90
N THR A 536 0.78 -3.86 -18.16
CA THR A 536 2.04 -4.36 -17.58
C THR A 536 2.03 -4.42 -16.07
N ASP A 537 1.00 -3.85 -15.43
CA ASP A 537 0.88 -3.85 -13.97
C ASP A 537 0.46 -5.23 -13.46
N THR A 538 0.96 -5.58 -12.28
CA THR A 538 0.49 -6.74 -11.50
C THR A 538 -0.39 -6.28 -10.35
N LEU A 539 -1.16 -7.19 -9.79
CA LEU A 539 -1.86 -6.99 -8.53
C LEU A 539 -0.86 -6.89 -7.37
N ASP A 540 -1.32 -6.22 -6.33
CA ASP A 540 -0.72 -6.19 -5.00
C ASP A 540 -0.80 -7.59 -4.36
N GLY A 541 0.26 -8.08 -3.73
CA GLY A 541 0.25 -9.41 -3.07
C GLY A 541 -0.74 -9.51 -1.90
N TRP A 542 -1.20 -8.36 -1.38
CA TRP A 542 -2.34 -8.33 -0.44
C TRP A 542 -3.67 -8.72 -1.11
N PHE A 543 -3.79 -8.61 -2.44
CA PHE A 543 -4.93 -9.12 -3.22
C PHE A 543 -4.85 -10.64 -3.34
N ASP A 544 -3.68 -11.20 -3.63
CA ASP A 544 -3.43 -12.63 -3.67
C ASP A 544 -3.83 -13.26 -2.32
N SER A 545 -3.22 -12.82 -1.22
CA SER A 545 -3.53 -13.33 0.12
C SER A 545 -4.96 -13.03 0.57
N GLY A 546 -5.50 -11.86 0.20
CA GLY A 546 -6.88 -11.46 0.48
C GLY A 546 -7.93 -12.28 -0.25
N SER A 547 -7.59 -12.87 -1.39
CA SER A 547 -8.50 -13.69 -2.21
C SER A 547 -8.47 -15.19 -1.85
N THR A 548 -7.57 -15.63 -0.96
CA THR A 548 -7.40 -17.06 -0.59
C THR A 548 -8.66 -17.76 -0.11
N HIS A 549 -9.61 -17.03 0.47
CA HIS A 549 -10.88 -17.60 0.90
C HIS A 549 -11.79 -18.02 -0.26
N PHE A 550 -11.66 -17.35 -1.41
CA PHE A 550 -12.33 -17.72 -2.67
C PHE A 550 -11.43 -18.69 -3.47
N CYS A 551 -10.19 -18.28 -3.71
CA CYS A 551 -9.28 -18.95 -4.65
C CYS A 551 -8.69 -20.28 -4.14
N SER A 552 -8.81 -20.57 -2.84
CA SER A 552 -8.51 -21.88 -2.28
C SER A 552 -9.72 -22.45 -1.54
N LEU A 553 -10.20 -21.81 -0.46
CA LEU A 553 -11.21 -22.45 0.38
C LEU A 553 -12.53 -22.73 -0.36
N GLU A 554 -13.15 -21.74 -1.00
CA GLU A 554 -14.40 -21.97 -1.75
C GLU A 554 -14.17 -22.81 -3.02
N HIS A 555 -13.04 -22.65 -3.71
CA HIS A 555 -12.72 -23.43 -4.90
C HIS A 555 -12.55 -24.93 -4.58
N ASP A 556 -11.78 -25.25 -3.55
CA ASP A 556 -11.41 -26.63 -3.20
C ASP A 556 -12.47 -27.30 -2.30
N ASP A 557 -13.20 -26.52 -1.50
CA ASP A 557 -14.18 -27.02 -0.52
C ASP A 557 -15.41 -26.08 -0.37
N PRO A 558 -16.22 -25.89 -1.43
CA PRO A 558 -17.31 -24.91 -1.48
C PRO A 558 -18.40 -25.13 -0.42
N GLU A 559 -18.61 -26.38 0.01
CA GLU A 559 -19.60 -26.73 1.03
C GLU A 559 -19.23 -26.21 2.43
N ASN A 560 -17.97 -25.81 2.64
CA ASN A 560 -17.45 -25.38 3.93
C ASN A 560 -16.86 -23.96 3.90
N TRP A 561 -17.21 -23.19 2.88
CA TRP A 561 -17.09 -21.74 2.90
C TRP A 561 -18.38 -21.13 3.49
N PRO A 562 -18.30 -20.20 4.46
CA PRO A 562 -17.11 -19.56 5.03
C PRO A 562 -16.39 -20.38 6.13
N ALA A 563 -15.12 -20.05 6.39
CA ALA A 563 -14.32 -20.69 7.45
C ALA A 563 -14.84 -20.39 8.88
N ASP A 564 -14.62 -21.31 9.82
CA ASP A 564 -14.96 -21.12 11.24
C ASP A 564 -13.94 -20.21 11.97
N LEU A 565 -12.68 -20.18 11.52
CA LEU A 565 -11.61 -19.45 12.21
C LEU A 565 -10.49 -18.99 11.25
N TYR A 566 -10.09 -17.73 11.42
CA TYR A 566 -8.82 -17.17 10.95
C TYR A 566 -7.92 -16.88 12.16
N LEU A 567 -6.62 -17.21 12.06
CA LEU A 567 -5.64 -17.03 13.15
C LEU A 567 -4.25 -16.59 12.67
#